data_AF-A0A671UNG3-F1
#
_entry.id   AF-A0A671UNG3-F1
#
_cell.length_a   1.000
_cell.length_b   1.000
_cell.length_c   1.000
_cell.angle_alpha   90.00
_cell.angle_beta   90.00
_cell.angle_gamma   90.00
#
_symmetry.space_group_name_H-M   'P 1'
#
loop_
_entity.id
_entity.type
_entity.pdbx_description
1 polymer ?
#
loop_
_entity_poly.entity_id
_entity_poly.type
_entity_poly.pdbx_seq_one_letter_code
_entity_poly.pdbx_strand_id
1 'polypeptide(L)'
;MRLEKKVDVPVYDLSLIRGIWEVRVKKQRQKQKKEQERVEHSALARIEQQWQYRIYCKTLKTSERNQLHRYLERTSLTDVQPCTEAEQQDQTDQQDQKDPDQNKLIFQLNGDRWTDFPRELQWMTYLREWHVRGTKIRQLPDYLALFTQLTVLQIPQNAITELPPEIGKLTELRELNVSYNRLSRVPPELGNCENLERLELTGNHNLFELPFELSSLKQLVHLDIAENRFVSIPICALRMSSLQLLDLSNNCLTDLPQDMDRLEQLVTLFVHKNNLSYLPQCLTNVSTLKMIVVSGDQLTCIPTKLCSNPDIKFIRLYDNPANEEKMKKKQKKEEEEKKKEENKRRRWREAREEEVKDSREKEFIEAYVSSLQDRDTVPYSTTKVSISCLL
;
A
#
# COMPACT_ATOMS: atom_id res chain seq x y z
N MET A 1 -86.58 44.66 15.67
CA MET A 1 -85.74 44.26 14.53
C MET A 1 -84.35 44.85 14.72
N ARG A 2 -83.36 44.04 15.14
CA ARG A 2 -81.94 44.46 15.19
C ARG A 2 -81.23 43.80 14.01
N LEU A 3 -80.70 44.62 13.10
CA LEU A 3 -79.89 44.20 11.96
C LEU A 3 -78.44 44.03 12.42
N GLU A 4 -77.98 42.78 12.51
CA GLU A 4 -76.58 42.45 12.75
C GLU A 4 -75.79 42.62 11.44
N LYS A 5 -74.86 43.57 11.41
CA LYS A 5 -73.85 43.70 10.35
C LYS A 5 -72.81 42.59 10.54
N LYS A 6 -72.81 41.59 9.66
CA LYS A 6 -71.68 40.66 9.50
C LYS A 6 -70.51 41.40 8.86
N VAL A 7 -69.37 41.42 9.56
CA VAL A 7 -68.09 41.90 9.04
C VAL A 7 -67.39 40.69 8.42
N ASP A 8 -67.25 40.68 7.09
CA ASP A 8 -66.46 39.68 6.39
C ASP A 8 -64.98 39.95 6.65
N VAL A 9 -64.37 39.12 7.50
CA VAL A 9 -62.91 39.11 7.71
C VAL A 9 -62.29 38.21 6.65
N PRO A 10 -61.42 38.73 5.76
CA PRO A 10 -60.75 37.89 4.77
C PRO A 10 -59.75 36.97 5.47
N VAL A 11 -60.04 35.67 5.50
CA VAL A 11 -59.13 34.64 5.96
C VAL A 11 -58.06 34.45 4.89
N TYR A 12 -56.89 35.06 5.07
CA TYR A 12 -55.73 34.81 4.23
C TYR A 12 -55.15 33.42 4.55
N ASP A 13 -54.98 32.59 3.53
CA ASP A 13 -54.43 31.25 3.66
C ASP A 13 -52.91 31.31 3.93
N LEU A 14 -52.56 31.40 5.22
CA LEU A 14 -51.18 31.52 5.73
C LEU A 14 -50.29 30.31 5.38
N SER A 15 -50.88 29.20 4.92
CA SER A 15 -50.18 27.99 4.54
C SER A 15 -49.31 28.19 3.28
N LEU A 16 -49.80 28.95 2.29
CA LEU A 16 -49.06 29.32 1.08
C LEU A 16 -47.87 30.22 1.37
N ILE A 17 -48.05 31.21 2.25
CA ILE A 17 -46.97 32.13 2.68
C ILE A 17 -45.90 31.37 3.46
N ARG A 18 -46.30 30.43 4.32
CA ARG A 18 -45.39 29.54 5.05
C ARG A 18 -44.59 28.64 4.10
N GLY A 19 -45.23 28.04 3.11
CA GLY A 19 -44.54 27.22 2.09
C GLY A 19 -43.48 28.03 1.32
N ILE A 20 -43.81 29.25 0.91
CA ILE A 20 -42.87 30.15 0.22
C ILE A 20 -41.70 30.55 1.14
N TRP A 21 -41.97 30.80 2.43
CA TRP A 21 -40.95 31.13 3.42
C TRP A 21 -40.01 29.96 3.70
N GLU A 22 -40.54 28.74 3.86
CA GLU A 22 -39.73 27.52 4.07
C GLU A 22 -38.81 27.22 2.87
N VAL A 23 -39.28 27.42 1.64
CA VAL A 23 -38.46 27.31 0.43
C VAL A 23 -37.35 28.37 0.41
N ARG A 24 -37.65 29.62 0.79
CA ARG A 24 -36.65 30.69 0.91
C ARG A 24 -35.59 30.37 1.96
N VAL A 25 -35.99 29.90 3.14
CA VAL A 25 -35.08 29.52 4.23
C VAL A 25 -34.19 28.35 3.81
N LYS A 26 -34.75 27.33 3.15
CA LYS A 26 -33.97 26.20 2.59
C LYS A 26 -32.95 26.69 1.56
N LYS A 27 -33.34 27.61 0.66
CA LYS A 27 -32.44 28.19 -0.35
C LYS A 27 -31.34 29.06 0.28
N GLN A 28 -31.66 29.81 1.32
CA GLN A 28 -30.70 30.61 2.09
C GLN A 28 -29.67 29.72 2.80
N ARG A 29 -30.12 28.64 3.45
CA ARG A 29 -29.24 27.65 4.10
C ARG A 29 -28.32 26.95 3.10
N GLN A 30 -28.86 26.55 1.94
CA GLN A 30 -28.03 25.98 0.86
C GLN A 30 -26.99 26.97 0.34
N LYS A 31 -27.34 28.27 0.24
CA LYS A 31 -26.40 29.31 -0.18
C LYS A 31 -25.30 29.52 0.86
N GLN A 32 -25.64 29.56 2.15
CA GLN A 32 -24.65 29.64 3.23
C GLN A 32 -23.71 28.44 3.25
N LYS A 33 -24.23 27.23 3.02
CA LYS A 33 -23.40 26.01 2.92
C LYS A 33 -22.42 26.09 1.76
N LYS A 34 -22.88 26.52 0.58
CA LYS A 34 -22.00 26.73 -0.59
C LYS A 34 -20.96 27.82 -0.38
N GLU A 35 -21.31 28.87 0.36
CA GLU A 35 -20.38 29.95 0.72
C GLU A 35 -19.30 29.45 1.69
N GLN A 36 -19.67 28.63 2.68
CA GLN A 36 -18.72 27.96 3.57
C GLN A 36 -17.79 27.01 2.80
N GLU A 37 -18.34 26.17 1.93
CA GLU A 37 -17.55 25.29 1.04
C GLU A 37 -16.58 26.09 0.16
N ARG A 38 -16.99 27.26 -0.35
CA ARG A 38 -16.12 28.15 -1.13
C ARG A 38 -15.00 28.77 -0.29
N VAL A 39 -15.28 29.12 0.96
CA VAL A 39 -14.28 29.70 1.89
C VAL A 39 -13.29 28.62 2.35
N GLU A 40 -13.76 27.41 2.65
CA GLU A 40 -12.91 26.25 2.97
C GLU A 40 -12.01 25.86 1.80
N HIS A 41 -12.51 25.94 0.56
CA HIS A 41 -11.72 25.72 -0.65
C HIS A 41 -10.87 26.92 -1.09
N SER A 42 -11.01 28.08 -0.45
CA SER A 42 -10.28 29.29 -0.82
C SER A 42 -8.79 29.14 -0.54
N ALA A 43 -7.96 29.75 -1.39
CA ALA A 43 -6.51 29.80 -1.21
C ALA A 43 -6.11 30.36 0.17
N LEU A 44 -6.95 31.21 0.77
CA LEU A 44 -6.74 31.76 2.12
C LEU A 44 -6.78 30.70 3.22
N ALA A 45 -7.71 29.73 3.15
CA ALA A 45 -7.77 28.63 4.12
C ALA A 45 -6.56 27.70 4.01
N ARG A 46 -6.05 27.48 2.78
CA ARG A 46 -4.81 26.72 2.54
C ARG A 46 -3.59 27.43 3.10
N ILE A 47 -3.53 28.75 2.92
CA ILE A 47 -2.46 29.59 3.46
C ILE A 47 -2.53 29.55 4.99
N GLU A 48 -3.70 29.71 5.60
CA GLU A 48 -3.89 29.63 7.04
C GLU A 48 -3.48 28.27 7.61
N GLN A 49 -3.85 27.16 6.98
CA GLN A 49 -3.39 25.82 7.35
C GLN A 49 -1.87 25.68 7.28
N GLN A 50 -1.24 26.19 6.21
CA GLN A 50 0.22 26.18 6.08
C GLN A 50 0.91 27.05 7.14
N TRP A 51 0.30 28.18 7.52
CA TRP A 51 0.80 29.04 8.58
C TRP A 51 0.65 28.41 9.97
N GLN A 52 -0.50 27.81 10.28
CA GLN A 52 -0.72 27.07 11.53
C GLN A 52 0.25 25.89 11.66
N TYR A 53 0.49 25.16 10.56
CA TYR A 53 1.50 24.11 10.50
C TYR A 53 2.91 24.67 10.75
N ARG A 54 3.29 25.78 10.11
CA ARG A 54 4.61 26.41 10.33
C ARG A 54 4.79 26.92 11.76
N ILE A 55 3.73 27.44 12.37
CA ILE A 55 3.73 27.86 13.79
C ILE A 55 3.93 26.63 14.69
N TYR A 56 3.19 25.54 14.42
CA TYR A 56 3.31 24.30 15.17
C TYR A 56 4.70 23.65 15.03
N CYS A 57 5.28 23.59 13.83
CA CYS A 57 6.64 23.08 13.61
C CYS A 57 7.73 23.88 14.32
N LYS A 58 7.49 25.16 14.62
CA LYS A 58 8.41 25.98 15.45
C LYS A 58 8.34 25.63 16.94
N THR A 59 7.28 24.95 17.38
CA THR A 59 7.10 24.53 18.80
C THR A 59 7.63 23.13 19.09
N LEU A 60 8.03 22.37 18.07
CA LEU A 60 8.54 20.99 18.18
C LEU A 60 10.06 20.93 18.37
N LYS A 61 10.55 19.92 19.10
CA LYS A 61 11.98 19.62 19.22
C LYS A 61 12.50 19.06 17.88
N THR A 62 13.80 19.25 17.59
CA THR A 62 14.43 18.89 16.30
C THR A 62 14.29 17.42 15.92
N SER A 63 14.38 16.48 16.87
CA SER A 63 14.23 15.04 16.62
C SER A 63 12.82 14.67 16.16
N GLU A 64 11.80 15.24 16.79
CA GLU A 64 10.38 14.99 16.49
C GLU A 64 9.97 15.69 15.19
N ARG A 65 10.52 16.89 14.94
CA ARG A 65 10.38 17.57 13.66
C ARG A 65 10.97 16.74 12.52
N ASN A 66 12.13 16.10 12.71
CA ASN A 66 12.78 15.28 11.69
C ASN A 66 12.03 13.96 11.44
N GLN A 67 11.44 13.35 12.48
CA GLN A 67 10.53 12.21 12.32
C GLN A 67 9.27 12.60 11.55
N LEU A 68 8.66 13.74 11.90
CA LEU A 68 7.48 14.27 11.20
C LEU A 68 7.80 14.68 9.75
N HIS A 69 8.99 15.25 9.48
CA HIS A 69 9.45 15.63 8.15
C HIS A 69 9.68 14.41 7.25
N ARG A 70 10.45 13.40 7.74
CA ARG A 70 10.63 12.14 7.01
C ARG A 70 9.30 11.46 6.68
N TYR A 71 8.33 11.57 7.59
CA TYR A 71 6.99 11.01 7.43
C TYR A 71 6.14 11.78 6.40
N LEU A 72 6.20 13.11 6.37
CA LEU A 72 5.52 13.93 5.36
C LEU A 72 6.15 13.76 3.96
N GLU A 73 7.47 13.58 3.89
CA GLU A 73 8.19 13.25 2.66
C GLU A 73 7.74 11.89 2.09
N ARG A 74 7.57 10.87 2.94
CA ARG A 74 6.95 9.58 2.57
C ARG A 74 5.54 9.76 1.99
N THR A 75 4.75 10.70 2.51
CA THR A 75 3.40 10.97 1.98
C THR A 75 3.42 11.73 0.64
N SER A 76 4.42 12.58 0.40
CA SER A 76 4.55 13.36 -0.84
C SER A 76 5.13 12.57 -2.03
N LEU A 77 5.78 11.43 -1.80
CA LEU A 77 6.32 10.55 -2.84
C LEU A 77 5.25 9.89 -3.72
N THR A 78 3.97 10.15 -3.46
CA THR A 78 2.86 9.68 -4.30
C THR A 78 2.59 10.53 -5.54
N ASP A 79 3.35 11.59 -5.85
CA ASP A 79 3.29 12.27 -7.14
C ASP A 79 4.68 12.68 -7.67
N VAL A 80 4.94 12.30 -8.94
CA VAL A 80 6.01 12.72 -9.88
C VAL A 80 7.18 11.71 -10.12
N GLN A 81 7.27 11.25 -11.36
CA GLN A 81 8.52 10.86 -12.06
C GLN A 81 8.93 12.00 -13.01
N PRO A 82 10.16 12.08 -13.55
CA PRO A 82 11.48 11.70 -13.03
C PRO A 82 12.41 12.94 -12.91
N CYS A 83 13.47 12.81 -12.10
CA CYS A 83 14.69 13.64 -12.00
C CYS A 83 14.60 15.16 -12.22
N THR A 84 14.82 15.91 -11.13
CA THR A 84 15.71 17.08 -11.21
C THR A 84 16.91 16.83 -10.29
N GLU A 85 18.08 16.86 -10.90
CA GLU A 85 19.38 16.90 -10.25
C GLU A 85 19.46 18.17 -9.39
N ALA A 86 19.14 18.07 -8.10
CA ALA A 86 19.56 18.98 -7.03
C ALA A 86 18.81 18.62 -5.75
N GLU A 87 19.22 17.54 -5.07
CA GLU A 87 18.99 17.30 -3.63
C GLU A 87 19.67 15.99 -3.16
N GLN A 88 20.85 15.67 -3.72
CA GLN A 88 21.71 14.57 -3.23
C GLN A 88 22.54 14.97 -1.99
N GLN A 89 22.03 15.85 -1.12
CA GLN A 89 22.89 16.46 -0.09
C GLN A 89 22.36 16.47 1.34
N ASP A 90 21.34 15.71 1.71
CA ASP A 90 20.91 15.73 3.12
C ASP A 90 20.45 14.40 3.75
N GLN A 91 20.92 13.25 3.22
CA GLN A 91 20.94 11.98 3.97
C GLN A 91 22.21 11.14 3.75
N THR A 92 23.31 11.76 3.34
CA THR A 92 24.67 11.17 3.38
C THR A 92 25.47 11.57 4.62
N ASP A 93 25.00 12.50 5.44
CA ASP A 93 25.81 13.11 6.51
C ASP A 93 25.66 12.47 7.90
N GLN A 94 25.53 11.13 7.99
CA GLN A 94 25.82 10.39 9.24
C GLN A 94 26.48 9.01 9.04
N GLN A 95 27.14 8.75 7.90
CA GLN A 95 27.96 7.54 7.73
C GLN A 95 29.29 7.79 7.01
N ASP A 96 30.03 8.82 7.40
CA ASP A 96 31.44 8.99 7.00
C ASP A 96 32.40 8.96 8.20
N GLN A 97 32.14 8.01 9.12
CA GLN A 97 33.15 7.44 10.03
C GLN A 97 32.85 5.95 10.27
N LYS A 98 32.89 5.13 9.23
CA LYS A 98 32.97 3.67 9.39
C LYS A 98 34.27 3.18 8.77
N ASP A 99 35.00 2.39 9.55
CA ASP A 99 36.25 1.74 9.16
C ASP A 99 36.16 1.16 7.74
N PRO A 100 37.20 1.33 6.90
CA PRO A 100 37.22 0.78 5.53
C PRO A 100 37.09 -0.76 5.47
N ASP A 101 37.24 -1.46 6.60
CA ASP A 101 37.02 -2.90 6.72
C ASP A 101 35.54 -3.31 6.86
N GLN A 102 34.64 -2.42 7.30
CA GLN A 102 33.21 -2.74 7.37
C GLN A 102 32.58 -2.86 5.97
N ASN A 103 33.07 -2.09 4.99
CA ASN A 103 32.59 -2.14 3.60
C ASN A 103 32.88 -3.48 2.89
N LYS A 104 33.81 -4.31 3.40
CA LYS A 104 34.08 -5.63 2.83
C LYS A 104 32.96 -6.65 3.08
N LEU A 105 32.10 -6.42 4.08
CA LEU A 105 31.03 -7.35 4.47
C LEU A 105 29.65 -6.95 3.91
N ILE A 106 29.62 -5.92 3.05
CA ILE A 106 28.40 -5.31 2.54
C ILE A 106 28.26 -5.61 1.05
N PHE A 107 27.13 -6.20 0.66
CA PHE A 107 26.73 -6.37 -0.73
C PHE A 107 25.72 -5.30 -1.10
N GLN A 108 26.01 -4.55 -2.17
CA GLN A 108 25.12 -3.51 -2.68
C GLN A 108 24.76 -3.79 -4.14
N LEU A 109 23.47 -3.72 -4.46
CA LEU A 109 22.98 -3.91 -5.82
C LEU A 109 21.85 -2.93 -6.11
N ASN A 110 22.11 -1.99 -7.03
CA ASN A 110 21.18 -0.93 -7.38
C ASN A 110 20.91 -0.91 -8.89
N GLY A 111 19.65 -0.64 -9.25
CA GLY A 111 19.25 -0.25 -10.60
C GLY A 111 18.34 -1.24 -11.35
N ASP A 112 17.53 -0.67 -12.23
CA ASP A 112 16.40 -1.34 -12.92
C ASP A 112 16.79 -2.43 -13.93
N ARG A 113 18.09 -2.60 -14.18
CA ARG A 113 18.64 -3.59 -15.13
C ARG A 113 18.69 -4.99 -14.53
N TRP A 114 18.70 -5.10 -13.21
CA TRP A 114 18.83 -6.38 -12.53
C TRP A 114 17.46 -7.07 -12.45
N THR A 115 17.37 -8.24 -13.08
CA THR A 115 16.20 -9.14 -13.01
C THR A 115 16.39 -10.25 -11.99
N ASP A 116 17.64 -10.63 -11.72
CA ASP A 116 18.01 -11.75 -10.87
C ASP A 116 19.31 -11.44 -10.12
N PHE A 117 19.54 -12.15 -9.01
CA PHE A 117 20.78 -12.07 -8.25
C PHE A 117 21.94 -12.79 -8.97
N PRO A 118 23.18 -12.27 -8.91
CA PRO A 118 24.34 -12.93 -9.50
C PRO A 118 24.60 -14.27 -8.81
N ARG A 119 24.86 -15.34 -9.58
CA ARG A 119 25.07 -16.69 -9.03
C ARG A 119 26.33 -16.76 -8.17
N GLU A 120 27.31 -15.91 -8.47
CA GLU A 120 28.58 -15.79 -7.77
C GLU A 120 28.41 -15.37 -6.31
N LEU A 121 27.29 -14.71 -5.98
CA LEU A 121 26.97 -14.31 -4.61
C LEU A 121 26.97 -15.50 -3.66
N GLN A 122 26.58 -16.70 -4.14
CA GLN A 122 26.53 -17.93 -3.34
C GLN A 122 27.86 -18.27 -2.62
N TRP A 123 29.00 -17.79 -3.13
CA TRP A 123 30.32 -18.04 -2.55
C TRP A 123 30.77 -16.97 -1.55
N MET A 124 29.99 -15.89 -1.39
CA MET A 124 30.30 -14.75 -0.52
C MET A 124 29.58 -14.85 0.83
N THR A 125 29.51 -16.03 1.43
CA THR A 125 28.77 -16.29 2.68
C THR A 125 29.29 -15.53 3.90
N TYR A 126 30.44 -14.86 3.78
CA TYR A 126 31.00 -13.96 4.79
C TYR A 126 30.27 -12.60 4.86
N LEU A 127 29.42 -12.27 3.88
CA LEU A 127 28.66 -11.02 3.86
C LEU A 127 27.67 -10.97 5.03
N ARG A 128 27.59 -9.81 5.66
CA ARG A 128 26.70 -9.54 6.79
C ARG A 128 25.54 -8.64 6.43
N GLU A 129 25.71 -7.78 5.44
CA GLU A 129 24.69 -6.83 5.04
C GLU A 129 24.41 -6.91 3.54
N TRP A 130 23.13 -6.96 3.18
CA TRP A 130 22.67 -6.89 1.81
C TRP A 130 21.81 -5.65 1.63
N HIS A 131 22.15 -4.82 0.66
CA HIS A 131 21.42 -3.61 0.29
C HIS A 131 21.07 -3.66 -1.19
N VAL A 132 19.82 -3.96 -1.51
CA VAL A 132 19.35 -4.20 -2.86
C VAL A 132 18.17 -3.28 -3.14
N ARG A 133 18.35 -2.26 -3.98
CA ARG A 133 17.32 -1.24 -4.18
C ARG A 133 17.05 -0.92 -5.64
N GLY A 134 15.76 -0.75 -5.96
CA GLY A 134 15.36 -0.27 -7.28
C GLY A 134 15.70 -1.26 -8.38
N THR A 135 15.44 -2.54 -8.16
CA THR A 135 15.66 -3.61 -9.15
C THR A 135 14.35 -4.22 -9.58
N LYS A 136 14.38 -5.09 -10.60
CA LYS A 136 13.21 -5.83 -11.08
C LYS A 136 13.19 -7.27 -10.58
N ILE A 137 13.94 -7.57 -9.52
CA ILE A 137 14.01 -8.90 -8.93
C ILE A 137 12.66 -9.29 -8.33
N ARG A 138 12.21 -10.50 -8.64
CA ARG A 138 10.90 -11.03 -8.24
C ARG A 138 10.95 -12.04 -7.10
N GLN A 139 12.07 -12.72 -6.94
CA GLN A 139 12.25 -13.77 -5.94
C GLN A 139 13.65 -13.65 -5.35
N LEU A 140 13.75 -14.00 -4.07
CA LEU A 140 15.04 -14.14 -3.41
C LEU A 140 15.69 -15.46 -3.82
N PRO A 141 17.02 -15.54 -3.84
CA PRO A 141 17.71 -16.72 -4.31
C PRO A 141 17.65 -17.84 -3.26
N ASP A 142 17.54 -19.10 -3.70
CA ASP A 142 17.48 -20.28 -2.83
C ASP A 142 18.71 -20.39 -1.91
N TYR A 143 19.86 -19.89 -2.38
CA TYR A 143 21.10 -19.87 -1.62
C TYR A 143 21.13 -18.81 -0.50
N LEU A 144 20.07 -18.00 -0.32
CA LEU A 144 19.94 -17.08 0.82
C LEU A 144 20.12 -17.82 2.16
N ALA A 145 19.67 -19.07 2.22
CA ALA A 145 19.86 -19.97 3.36
C ALA A 145 21.32 -20.15 3.81
N LEU A 146 22.30 -19.92 2.92
CA LEU A 146 23.71 -20.10 3.20
C LEU A 146 24.31 -18.93 4.01
N PHE A 147 23.62 -17.78 4.07
CA PHE A 147 24.09 -16.56 4.72
C PHE A 147 23.72 -16.52 6.20
N THR A 148 24.12 -17.54 6.96
CA THR A 148 23.75 -17.66 8.39
C THR A 148 24.26 -16.52 9.27
N GLN A 149 25.27 -15.77 8.81
CA GLN A 149 25.84 -14.61 9.49
C GLN A 149 25.24 -13.26 9.05
N LEU A 150 24.19 -13.29 8.20
CA LEU A 150 23.56 -12.08 7.72
C LEU A 150 22.82 -11.36 8.86
N THR A 151 23.19 -10.11 9.10
CA THR A 151 22.60 -9.25 10.13
C THR A 151 21.59 -8.27 9.57
N VAL A 152 21.78 -7.81 8.32
CA VAL A 152 20.95 -6.77 7.70
C VAL A 152 20.57 -7.20 6.30
N LEU A 153 19.26 -7.26 6.03
CA LEU A 153 18.69 -7.54 4.72
C LEU A 153 17.76 -6.41 4.30
N GLN A 154 18.29 -5.47 3.51
CA GLN A 154 17.54 -4.36 2.95
C GLN A 154 17.28 -4.60 1.47
N ILE A 155 16.02 -4.84 1.12
CA ILE A 155 15.58 -5.07 -0.25
C ILE A 155 14.38 -4.17 -0.62
N PRO A 156 14.44 -2.84 -0.37
CA PRO A 156 13.30 -1.96 -0.65
C PRO A 156 13.17 -1.66 -2.16
N GLN A 157 11.94 -1.38 -2.61
CA GLN A 157 11.63 -0.95 -3.98
C GLN A 157 12.06 -1.97 -5.04
N ASN A 158 11.66 -3.23 -4.87
CA ASN A 158 11.87 -4.28 -5.87
C ASN A 158 10.52 -4.89 -6.31
N ALA A 159 10.55 -5.96 -7.09
CA ALA A 159 9.34 -6.62 -7.58
C ALA A 159 9.05 -7.93 -6.83
N ILE A 160 9.54 -8.08 -5.59
CA ILE A 160 9.48 -9.34 -4.85
C ILE A 160 8.04 -9.73 -4.54
N THR A 161 7.64 -10.94 -4.92
CA THR A 161 6.26 -11.44 -4.75
C THR A 161 6.07 -12.26 -3.47
N GLU A 162 7.11 -12.96 -3.03
CA GLU A 162 7.10 -13.82 -1.86
C GLU A 162 8.50 -13.87 -1.21
N LEU A 163 8.53 -14.10 0.10
CA LEU A 163 9.77 -14.41 0.81
C LEU A 163 9.89 -15.93 0.95
N PRO A 164 11.08 -16.49 0.66
CA PRO A 164 11.30 -17.93 0.76
C PRO A 164 11.26 -18.38 2.23
N PRO A 165 10.73 -19.58 2.55
CA PRO A 165 10.72 -20.12 3.92
C PRO A 165 12.14 -20.26 4.49
N GLU A 166 13.15 -20.37 3.63
CA GLU A 166 14.57 -20.38 3.96
C GLU A 166 15.03 -19.14 4.74
N ILE A 167 14.28 -18.03 4.70
CA ILE A 167 14.60 -16.82 5.48
C ILE A 167 14.69 -17.11 6.99
N GLY A 168 13.94 -18.10 7.48
CA GLY A 168 14.00 -18.54 8.87
C GLY A 168 15.34 -19.16 9.30
N LYS A 169 16.25 -19.46 8.37
CA LYS A 169 17.61 -19.93 8.68
C LYS A 169 18.57 -18.79 9.04
N LEU A 170 18.18 -17.54 8.81
CA LEU A 170 18.98 -16.35 9.12
C LEU A 170 18.82 -15.98 10.60
N THR A 171 19.40 -16.77 11.50
CA THR A 171 19.23 -16.60 12.95
C THR A 171 19.88 -15.33 13.51
N GLU A 172 20.88 -14.79 12.82
CA GLU A 172 21.59 -13.55 13.20
C GLU A 172 20.94 -12.28 12.62
N LEU A 173 19.84 -12.42 11.88
CA LEU A 173 19.18 -11.30 11.22
C LEU A 173 18.57 -10.35 12.25
N ARG A 174 18.99 -9.08 12.20
CA ARG A 174 18.52 -8.01 13.08
C ARG A 174 17.59 -7.04 12.37
N GLU A 175 17.84 -6.78 11.09
CA GLU A 175 17.05 -5.85 10.29
C GLU A 175 16.58 -6.50 9.00
N LEU A 176 15.27 -6.50 8.78
CA LEU A 176 14.64 -6.92 7.53
C LEU A 176 13.80 -5.77 6.98
N ASN A 177 14.20 -5.24 5.83
CA ASN A 177 13.44 -4.24 5.10
C ASN A 177 13.07 -4.78 3.72
N VAL A 178 11.79 -4.99 3.49
CA VAL A 178 11.23 -5.45 2.21
C VAL A 178 10.11 -4.51 1.75
N SER A 179 10.27 -3.22 2.05
CA SER A 179 9.30 -2.18 1.74
C SER A 179 9.17 -1.94 0.23
N TYR A 180 7.99 -1.51 -0.22
CA TYR A 180 7.67 -1.21 -1.62
C TYR A 180 7.96 -2.39 -2.57
N ASN A 181 7.60 -3.60 -2.15
CA ASN A 181 7.59 -4.80 -2.97
C ASN A 181 6.15 -5.19 -3.33
N ARG A 182 5.94 -6.43 -3.79
CA ARG A 182 4.62 -6.98 -4.14
C ARG A 182 4.27 -8.18 -3.26
N LEU A 183 4.75 -8.19 -2.02
CA LEU A 183 4.54 -9.30 -1.11
C LEU A 183 3.05 -9.52 -0.84
N SER A 184 2.62 -10.76 -1.05
CA SER A 184 1.25 -11.18 -0.73
C SER A 184 1.15 -11.82 0.66
N ARG A 185 2.21 -12.51 1.09
CA ARG A 185 2.29 -13.21 2.37
C ARG A 185 3.71 -13.15 2.92
N VAL A 186 3.82 -13.30 4.23
CA VAL A 186 5.09 -13.48 4.95
C VAL A 186 5.16 -14.95 5.40
N PRO A 187 6.28 -15.65 5.21
CA PRO A 187 6.45 -17.05 5.61
C PRO A 187 6.43 -17.18 7.15
N PRO A 188 5.78 -18.21 7.72
CA PRO A 188 5.79 -18.46 9.16
C PRO A 188 7.20 -18.69 9.71
N GLU A 189 8.12 -19.21 8.89
CA GLU A 189 9.52 -19.46 9.23
C GLU A 189 10.30 -18.19 9.60
N LEU A 190 9.84 -17.00 9.20
CA LEU A 190 10.44 -15.73 9.65
C LEU A 190 10.37 -15.58 11.18
N GLY A 191 9.45 -16.29 11.86
CA GLY A 191 9.43 -16.38 13.32
C GLY A 191 10.69 -17.01 13.94
N ASN A 192 11.49 -17.75 13.17
CA ASN A 192 12.74 -18.33 13.69
C ASN A 192 13.88 -17.30 13.82
N CYS A 193 13.74 -16.10 13.25
CA CYS A 193 14.72 -15.03 13.35
C CYS A 193 14.59 -14.29 14.70
N GLU A 194 14.86 -14.96 15.82
CA GLU A 194 14.60 -14.44 17.18
C GLU A 194 15.35 -13.14 17.53
N ASN A 195 16.45 -12.84 16.84
CA ASN A 195 17.26 -11.64 17.01
C ASN A 195 16.78 -10.45 16.15
N LEU A 196 15.63 -10.56 15.48
CA LEU A 196 15.11 -9.49 14.64
C LEU A 196 14.63 -8.31 15.51
N GLU A 197 15.24 -7.15 15.30
CA GLU A 197 14.96 -5.90 16.00
C GLU A 197 14.08 -4.95 15.17
N ARG A 198 14.20 -4.99 13.84
CA ARG A 198 13.48 -4.10 12.91
C ARG A 198 12.91 -4.88 11.74
N LEU A 199 11.59 -4.76 11.53
CA LEU A 199 10.84 -5.35 10.43
C LEU A 199 10.04 -4.26 9.70
N GLU A 200 10.42 -3.98 8.45
CA GLU A 200 9.77 -3.01 7.59
C GLU A 200 9.14 -3.70 6.37
N LEU A 201 7.81 -3.66 6.30
CA LEU A 201 6.95 -4.28 5.28
C LEU A 201 6.06 -3.24 4.58
N THR A 202 6.45 -1.96 4.63
CA THR A 202 5.66 -0.84 4.11
C THR A 202 5.38 -0.98 2.62
N GLY A 203 4.19 -0.62 2.14
CA GLY A 203 3.93 -0.47 0.71
C GLY A 203 3.96 -1.77 -0.10
N ASN A 204 3.61 -2.91 0.51
CA ASN A 204 3.46 -4.18 -0.20
C ASN A 204 2.07 -4.36 -0.84
N HIS A 205 1.12 -3.47 -0.53
CA HIS A 205 -0.21 -3.27 -1.12
C HIS A 205 -1.18 -4.47 -1.18
N ASN A 206 -0.69 -5.70 -1.06
CA ASN A 206 -1.45 -6.95 -1.12
C ASN A 206 -1.37 -7.73 0.20
N LEU A 207 -0.48 -7.34 1.11
CA LEU A 207 -0.34 -7.96 2.41
C LEU A 207 -1.55 -7.61 3.30
N PHE A 208 -2.21 -8.63 3.82
CA PHE A 208 -3.44 -8.51 4.62
C PHE A 208 -3.38 -9.24 5.97
N GLU A 209 -2.49 -10.21 6.11
CA GLU A 209 -2.29 -11.00 7.31
C GLU A 209 -0.79 -11.20 7.59
N LEU A 210 -0.46 -11.41 8.87
CA LEU A 210 0.85 -11.88 9.31
C LEU A 210 0.69 -13.23 10.00
N PRO A 211 1.61 -14.19 9.78
CA PRO A 211 1.54 -15.49 10.43
C PRO A 211 1.70 -15.36 11.95
N PHE A 212 1.04 -16.26 12.69
CA PHE A 212 1.04 -16.26 14.15
C PHE A 212 2.44 -16.55 14.72
N GLU A 213 3.24 -17.30 13.98
CA GLU A 213 4.60 -17.69 14.28
C GLU A 213 5.51 -16.48 14.52
N LEU A 214 5.23 -15.31 13.92
CA LEU A 214 5.98 -14.07 14.22
C LEU A 214 5.85 -13.59 15.67
N SER A 215 4.95 -14.18 16.46
CA SER A 215 4.85 -13.90 17.90
C SER A 215 6.08 -14.33 18.69
N SER A 216 6.97 -15.16 18.12
CA SER A 216 8.27 -15.51 18.70
C SER A 216 9.29 -14.38 18.68
N LEU A 217 9.09 -13.33 17.86
CA LEU A 217 10.01 -12.20 17.69
C LEU A 217 9.98 -11.26 18.90
N LYS A 218 10.52 -11.72 20.03
CA LYS A 218 10.51 -11.00 21.31
C LYS A 218 11.47 -9.81 21.34
N GLN A 219 12.47 -9.76 20.47
CA GLN A 219 13.43 -8.66 20.38
C GLN A 219 12.99 -7.55 19.42
N LEU A 220 11.84 -7.70 18.74
CA LEU A 220 11.40 -6.73 17.74
C LEU A 220 11.03 -5.41 18.42
N VAL A 221 11.72 -4.34 18.03
CA VAL A 221 11.56 -2.97 18.54
C VAL A 221 10.72 -2.13 17.57
N HIS A 222 10.88 -2.36 16.27
CA HIS A 222 10.25 -1.57 15.22
C HIS A 222 9.49 -2.48 14.25
N LEU A 223 8.19 -2.27 14.15
CA LEU A 223 7.32 -2.92 13.16
C LEU A 223 6.61 -1.86 12.31
N ASP A 224 6.96 -1.80 11.03
CA ASP A 224 6.31 -0.94 10.05
C ASP A 224 5.56 -1.81 9.04
N ILE A 225 4.23 -1.76 9.08
CA ILE A 225 3.34 -2.45 8.12
C ILE A 225 2.42 -1.46 7.41
N ALA A 226 2.87 -0.21 7.26
CA ALA A 226 2.10 0.85 6.61
C ALA A 226 1.81 0.57 5.12
N GLU A 227 0.78 1.19 4.56
CA GLU A 227 0.41 1.12 3.13
C GLU A 227 0.08 -0.30 2.62
N ASN A 228 -0.61 -1.08 3.45
CA ASN A 228 -1.03 -2.46 3.17
C ASN A 228 -2.58 -2.58 3.24
N ARG A 229 -3.11 -3.80 3.39
CA ARG A 229 -4.56 -4.08 3.44
C ARG A 229 -5.00 -4.73 4.74
N PHE A 230 -4.34 -4.42 5.86
CA PHE A 230 -4.73 -4.97 7.16
C PHE A 230 -6.09 -4.42 7.61
N VAL A 231 -6.98 -5.32 8.03
CA VAL A 231 -8.33 -4.98 8.55
C VAL A 231 -8.35 -4.88 10.08
N SER A 232 -7.43 -5.57 10.74
CA SER A 232 -7.21 -5.51 12.18
C SER A 232 -5.71 -5.60 12.48
N ILE A 233 -5.32 -5.23 13.71
CA ILE A 233 -3.94 -5.46 14.17
C ILE A 233 -3.69 -6.97 14.21
N PRO A 234 -2.61 -7.47 13.60
CA PRO A 234 -2.29 -8.89 13.62
C PRO A 234 -2.01 -9.36 15.05
N ILE A 235 -2.55 -10.53 15.41
CA ILE A 235 -2.45 -11.09 16.77
C ILE A 235 -0.98 -11.32 17.19
N CYS A 236 -0.11 -11.65 16.23
CA CYS A 236 1.32 -11.80 16.50
C CYS A 236 1.97 -10.50 16.99
N ALA A 237 1.58 -9.33 16.45
CA ALA A 237 2.12 -8.04 16.90
C ALA A 237 1.77 -7.75 18.36
N LEU A 238 0.56 -8.11 18.82
CA LEU A 238 0.14 -7.96 20.23
C LEU A 238 0.95 -8.80 21.23
N ARG A 239 1.74 -9.78 20.75
CA ARG A 239 2.59 -10.65 21.58
C ARG A 239 4.07 -10.23 21.57
N MET A 240 4.44 -9.22 20.79
CA MET A 240 5.81 -8.71 20.71
C MET A 240 6.08 -7.78 21.90
N SER A 241 6.67 -8.31 22.98
CA SER A 241 6.84 -7.59 24.25
C SER A 241 7.80 -6.40 24.20
N SER A 242 8.77 -6.40 23.29
CA SER A 242 9.79 -5.33 23.18
C SER A 242 9.43 -4.25 22.17
N LEU A 243 8.23 -4.30 21.59
CA LEU A 243 7.82 -3.41 20.50
C LEU A 243 7.67 -1.97 21.01
N GLN A 244 8.46 -1.05 20.44
CA GLN A 244 8.44 0.38 20.79
C GLN A 244 7.76 1.22 19.73
N LEU A 245 7.88 0.85 18.46
CA LEU A 245 7.27 1.56 17.34
C LEU A 245 6.41 0.61 16.52
N LEU A 246 5.13 0.96 16.39
CA LEU A 246 4.17 0.26 15.55
C LEU A 246 3.56 1.24 14.55
N ASP A 247 3.86 1.05 13.26
CA ASP A 247 3.25 1.80 12.18
C ASP A 247 2.24 0.93 11.41
N LEU A 248 0.97 1.31 11.54
CA LEU A 248 -0.21 0.72 10.90
C LEU A 248 -0.94 1.71 9.98
N SER A 249 -0.35 2.89 9.80
CA SER A 249 -0.19 3.50 8.49
C SER A 249 -1.09 3.14 7.31
N ASN A 250 -2.09 3.92 6.89
CA ASN A 250 -2.66 3.78 5.53
C ASN A 250 -3.09 2.33 5.20
N ASN A 251 -3.90 1.75 6.09
CA ASN A 251 -4.44 0.40 6.01
C ASN A 251 -5.98 0.45 6.00
N CYS A 252 -6.63 -0.70 6.09
CA CYS A 252 -8.09 -0.84 6.15
C CYS A 252 -8.59 -1.11 7.58
N LEU A 253 -7.88 -0.66 8.62
CA LEU A 253 -8.23 -1.00 10.00
C LEU A 253 -9.60 -0.44 10.38
N THR A 254 -10.51 -1.29 10.86
CA THR A 254 -11.84 -0.87 11.33
C THR A 254 -11.87 -0.61 12.83
N ASP A 255 -11.14 -1.44 13.59
CA ASP A 255 -11.14 -1.44 15.04
C ASP A 255 -9.75 -1.74 15.59
N LEU A 256 -9.50 -1.27 16.82
CA LEU A 256 -8.31 -1.61 17.59
C LEU A 256 -8.72 -2.56 18.73
N PRO A 257 -8.01 -3.69 18.93
CA PRO A 257 -8.37 -4.68 19.93
C PRO A 257 -8.20 -4.14 21.37
N GLN A 258 -8.98 -4.68 22.32
CA GLN A 258 -8.85 -4.31 23.73
C GLN A 258 -7.55 -4.81 24.36
N ASP A 259 -6.98 -5.90 23.84
CA ASP A 259 -5.73 -6.52 24.34
C ASP A 259 -4.44 -5.74 23.96
N MET A 260 -4.54 -4.48 23.52
CA MET A 260 -3.38 -3.64 23.18
C MET A 260 -2.55 -3.21 24.41
N ASP A 261 -3.12 -3.31 25.60
CA ASP A 261 -2.42 -3.07 26.87
C ASP A 261 -1.25 -4.04 27.11
N ARG A 262 -1.17 -5.16 26.39
CA ARG A 262 -0.03 -6.09 26.39
C ARG A 262 1.25 -5.49 25.82
N LEU A 263 1.17 -4.43 25.02
CA LEU A 263 2.33 -3.76 24.43
C LEU A 263 2.95 -2.78 25.43
N GLU A 264 3.54 -3.33 26.51
CA GLU A 264 4.04 -2.55 27.65
C GLU A 264 5.17 -1.57 27.29
N GLN A 265 5.93 -1.85 26.21
CA GLN A 265 7.07 -1.03 25.78
C GLN A 265 6.73 -0.06 24.63
N LEU A 266 5.46 0.01 24.21
CA LEU A 266 5.08 0.81 23.04
C LEU A 266 5.19 2.31 23.30
N VAL A 267 6.08 2.97 22.57
CA VAL A 267 6.34 4.40 22.67
C VAL A 267 5.58 5.19 21.62
N THR A 268 5.50 4.69 20.40
CA THR A 268 4.94 5.41 19.26
C THR A 268 4.00 4.53 18.44
N LEU A 269 2.77 5.00 18.25
CA LEU A 269 1.73 4.33 17.47
C LEU A 269 1.23 5.23 16.34
N PHE A 270 1.41 4.78 15.09
CA PHE A 270 0.87 5.44 13.91
C PHE A 270 -0.31 4.63 13.36
N VAL A 271 -1.51 5.20 13.37
CA VAL A 271 -2.75 4.55 12.89
C VAL A 271 -3.57 5.48 11.98
N HIS A 272 -2.96 6.56 11.49
CA HIS A 272 -3.62 7.44 10.54
C HIS A 272 -3.90 6.75 9.18
N LYS A 273 -4.81 7.34 8.40
CA LYS A 273 -5.34 6.81 7.14
C LYS A 273 -5.92 5.40 7.29
N ASN A 274 -6.74 5.21 8.31
CA ASN A 274 -7.50 3.98 8.56
C ASN A 274 -8.98 4.32 8.76
N ASN A 275 -9.83 3.29 8.77
CA ASN A 275 -11.27 3.44 8.96
C ASN A 275 -11.69 3.26 10.44
N LEU A 276 -10.90 3.83 11.36
CA LEU A 276 -11.11 3.68 12.79
C LEU A 276 -12.27 4.58 13.28
N SER A 277 -13.25 3.96 13.92
CA SER A 277 -14.41 4.68 14.47
C SER A 277 -14.24 5.10 15.94
N TYR A 278 -13.48 4.32 16.72
CA TYR A 278 -13.17 4.60 18.12
C TYR A 278 -11.75 4.17 18.50
N LEU A 279 -11.24 4.75 19.59
CA LEU A 279 -10.01 4.31 20.24
C LEU A 279 -10.34 3.59 21.56
N PRO A 280 -9.78 2.40 21.84
CA PRO A 280 -10.08 1.64 23.03
C PRO A 280 -9.49 2.32 24.27
N GLN A 281 -10.18 2.16 25.41
CA GLN A 281 -9.72 2.73 26.69
C GLN A 281 -8.39 2.13 27.15
N CYS A 282 -8.07 0.90 26.72
CA CYS A 282 -6.84 0.17 27.06
C CYS A 282 -5.55 0.90 26.64
N LEU A 283 -5.60 1.79 25.64
CA LEU A 283 -4.45 2.64 25.29
C LEU A 283 -4.03 3.58 26.43
N THR A 284 -4.94 3.86 27.36
CA THR A 284 -4.64 4.64 28.58
C THR A 284 -3.76 3.86 29.55
N ASN A 285 -3.78 2.52 29.49
CA ASN A 285 -3.00 1.66 30.39
C ASN A 285 -1.55 1.50 29.94
N VAL A 286 -1.23 1.84 28.68
CA VAL A 286 0.14 1.80 28.15
C VAL A 286 0.90 3.02 28.64
N SER A 287 1.65 2.86 29.73
CA SER A 287 2.35 3.95 30.43
C SER A 287 3.56 4.51 29.66
N THR A 288 4.12 3.75 28.72
CA THR A 288 5.30 4.10 27.93
C THR A 288 4.99 4.91 26.68
N LEU A 289 3.70 5.04 26.34
CA LEU A 289 3.24 5.67 25.12
C LEU A 289 3.49 7.18 25.15
N LYS A 290 4.26 7.68 24.19
CA LYS A 290 4.61 9.11 24.06
C LYS A 290 3.98 9.76 22.86
N MET A 291 3.66 9.00 21.80
CA MET A 291 3.12 9.56 20.57
C MET A 291 2.06 8.66 19.99
N ILE A 292 0.91 9.25 19.65
CA ILE A 292 -0.14 8.59 18.89
C ILE A 292 -0.58 9.52 17.77
N VAL A 293 -0.58 9.00 16.55
CA VAL A 293 -1.06 9.73 15.38
C VAL A 293 -2.26 9.00 14.79
N VAL A 294 -3.41 9.69 14.74
CA VAL A 294 -4.67 9.11 14.24
C VAL A 294 -5.32 10.03 13.21
N SER A 295 -6.11 9.45 12.31
CA SER A 295 -6.98 10.23 11.42
C SER A 295 -8.16 10.79 12.20
N GLY A 296 -8.39 12.10 12.09
CA GLY A 296 -9.45 12.81 12.78
C GLY A 296 -10.83 12.66 12.13
N ASP A 297 -10.91 12.23 10.88
CA ASP A 297 -12.14 12.33 10.08
C ASP A 297 -13.22 11.31 10.45
N GLN A 298 -12.83 10.14 10.98
CA GLN A 298 -13.75 9.03 11.28
C GLN A 298 -13.92 8.75 12.78
N LEU A 299 -13.14 9.41 13.63
CA LEU A 299 -13.17 9.18 15.07
C LEU A 299 -14.38 9.84 15.73
N THR A 300 -15.27 9.03 16.28
CA THR A 300 -16.45 9.49 17.05
C THR A 300 -16.20 9.47 18.56
N CYS A 301 -15.42 8.50 19.05
CA CYS A 301 -15.19 8.26 20.46
C CYS A 301 -13.69 8.12 20.77
N ILE A 302 -13.19 8.95 21.68
CA ILE A 302 -11.80 8.94 22.13
C ILE A 302 -11.77 8.95 23.66
N PRO A 303 -10.94 8.14 24.33
CA PRO A 303 -10.83 8.16 25.78
C PRO A 303 -10.37 9.54 26.27
N THR A 304 -11.17 10.16 27.15
CA THR A 304 -10.88 11.50 27.69
C THR A 304 -9.55 11.57 28.45
N LYS A 305 -9.17 10.47 29.12
CA LYS A 305 -7.88 10.33 29.81
C LYS A 305 -6.67 10.37 28.85
N LEU A 306 -6.83 9.87 27.63
CA LEU A 306 -5.78 9.88 26.61
C LEU A 306 -5.52 11.30 26.09
N CYS A 307 -6.58 12.10 25.92
CA CYS A 307 -6.49 13.49 25.49
C CYS A 307 -6.00 14.44 26.60
N SER A 308 -6.18 14.04 27.86
CA SER A 308 -5.84 14.88 29.02
C SER A 308 -4.43 14.64 29.55
N ASN A 309 -3.71 13.64 29.03
CA ASN A 309 -2.37 13.31 29.47
C ASN A 309 -1.33 14.25 28.81
N PRO A 310 -0.60 15.09 29.57
CA PRO A 310 0.36 16.04 29.01
C PRO A 310 1.61 15.39 28.41
N ASP A 311 1.93 14.15 28.80
CA ASP A 311 3.12 13.44 28.33
C ASP A 311 2.90 12.76 26.97
N ILE A 312 1.65 12.56 26.56
CA ILE A 312 1.28 11.91 25.31
C ILE A 312 1.04 12.96 24.23
N LYS A 313 1.86 12.91 23.17
CA LYS A 313 1.68 13.69 21.96
C LYS A 313 0.61 13.04 21.11
N PHE A 314 -0.62 13.50 21.30
CA PHE A 314 -1.77 13.05 20.56
C PHE A 314 -1.99 13.95 19.33
N ILE A 315 -1.73 13.42 18.13
CA ILE A 315 -1.82 14.15 16.86
C ILE A 315 -3.02 13.63 16.07
N ARG A 316 -3.98 14.52 15.79
CA ARG A 316 -5.07 14.25 14.85
C ARG A 316 -4.70 14.82 13.48
N LEU A 317 -4.61 13.95 12.48
CA LEU A 317 -4.44 14.33 11.09
C LEU A 317 -5.81 14.31 10.42
N TYR A 318 -6.22 15.42 9.81
CA TYR A 318 -7.43 15.46 8.98
C TYR A 318 -6.99 15.26 7.53
N ASP A 319 -7.46 14.21 6.88
CA ASP A 319 -7.21 14.00 5.46
C ASP A 319 -7.99 15.06 4.68
N ASN A 320 -7.27 15.83 3.87
CA ASN A 320 -7.91 16.77 2.98
C ASN A 320 -8.63 15.98 1.88
N PRO A 321 -9.97 16.03 1.75
CA PRO A 321 -10.72 15.24 0.77
C PRO A 321 -10.29 15.50 -0.69
N ALA A 322 -9.65 16.65 -0.95
CA ALA A 322 -9.04 16.94 -2.24
C ALA A 322 -7.92 15.94 -2.62
N ASN A 323 -7.27 15.30 -1.65
CA ASN A 323 -6.22 14.32 -1.89
C ASN A 323 -6.77 12.93 -2.18
N GLU A 324 -7.86 12.53 -1.53
CA GLU A 324 -8.58 11.28 -1.86
C GLU A 324 -9.12 11.31 -3.29
N GLU A 325 -9.72 12.42 -3.72
CA GLU A 325 -10.18 12.53 -5.11
C GLU A 325 -9.04 12.43 -6.11
N LYS A 326 -7.86 13.00 -5.78
CA LYS A 326 -6.66 12.89 -6.61
C LYS A 326 -6.13 11.45 -6.65
N MET A 327 -6.04 10.76 -5.51
CA MET A 327 -5.63 9.36 -5.46
C MET A 327 -6.61 8.43 -6.18
N LYS A 328 -7.93 8.60 -5.99
CA LYS A 328 -8.98 7.83 -6.69
C LYS A 328 -8.91 8.07 -8.20
N LYS A 329 -8.65 9.30 -8.64
CA LYS A 329 -8.42 9.62 -10.07
C LYS A 329 -7.13 8.98 -10.60
N LYS A 330 -6.07 8.96 -9.81
CA LYS A 330 -4.77 8.35 -10.17
C LYS A 330 -4.86 6.82 -10.31
N GLN A 331 -5.47 6.15 -9.33
CA GLN A 331 -5.69 4.70 -9.37
C GLN A 331 -6.59 4.28 -10.54
N LYS A 332 -7.68 5.02 -10.82
CA LYS A 332 -8.51 4.78 -12.01
C LYS A 332 -7.71 4.91 -13.31
N LYS A 333 -6.81 5.89 -13.39
CA LYS A 333 -5.99 6.13 -14.58
C LYS A 333 -4.97 5.01 -14.80
N GLU A 334 -4.32 4.54 -13.74
CA GLU A 334 -3.39 3.40 -13.80
C GLU A 334 -4.10 2.08 -14.13
N GLU A 335 -5.31 1.86 -13.62
CA GLU A 335 -6.11 0.67 -13.93
C GLU A 335 -6.61 0.67 -15.38
N GLU A 336 -7.02 1.83 -15.91
CA GLU A 336 -7.35 1.98 -17.33
C GLU A 336 -6.14 1.76 -18.24
N GLU A 337 -4.96 2.25 -17.87
CA GLU A 337 -3.72 2.00 -18.63
C GLU A 337 -3.36 0.52 -18.63
N LYS A 338 -3.44 -0.17 -17.48
CA LYS A 338 -3.21 -1.63 -17.41
C LYS A 338 -4.19 -2.40 -18.29
N LYS A 339 -5.48 -2.06 -18.28
CA LYS A 339 -6.50 -2.68 -19.15
C LYS A 339 -6.22 -2.43 -20.64
N LYS A 340 -5.76 -1.23 -21.01
CA LYS A 340 -5.36 -0.92 -22.39
C LYS A 340 -4.14 -1.74 -22.82
N GLU A 341 -3.15 -1.88 -21.96
CA GLU A 341 -1.94 -2.67 -22.20
C GLU A 341 -2.27 -4.16 -22.39
N GLU A 342 -3.15 -4.69 -21.55
CA GLU A 342 -3.62 -6.08 -21.60
C GLU A 342 -4.45 -6.36 -22.85
N ASN A 343 -5.37 -5.47 -23.22
CA ASN A 343 -6.14 -5.58 -24.47
C ASN A 343 -5.24 -5.51 -25.70
N LYS A 344 -4.21 -4.65 -25.72
CA LYS A 344 -3.20 -4.64 -26.79
C LYS A 344 -2.51 -6.00 -26.89
N ARG A 345 -2.03 -6.55 -25.77
CA ARG A 345 -1.39 -7.88 -25.74
C ARG A 345 -2.31 -9.00 -26.20
N ARG A 346 -3.61 -8.91 -25.91
CA ARG A 346 -4.61 -9.88 -26.40
C ARG A 346 -4.74 -9.81 -27.92
N ARG A 347 -4.92 -8.62 -28.48
CA ARG A 347 -4.98 -8.41 -29.94
C ARG A 347 -3.73 -8.91 -30.68
N TRP A 348 -2.55 -8.69 -30.10
CA TRP A 348 -1.30 -9.19 -30.69
C TRP A 348 -1.20 -10.72 -30.68
N ARG A 349 -1.75 -11.40 -29.66
CA ARG A 349 -1.81 -12.87 -29.61
C ARG A 349 -2.79 -13.42 -30.65
N GLU A 350 -3.99 -12.84 -30.71
CA GLU A 350 -5.02 -13.21 -31.69
C GLU A 350 -4.50 -13.06 -33.14
N ALA A 351 -3.84 -11.93 -33.46
CA ALA A 351 -3.25 -11.72 -34.79
C ALA A 351 -2.16 -12.74 -35.14
N ARG A 352 -1.32 -13.11 -34.16
CA ARG A 352 -0.27 -14.11 -34.37
C ARG A 352 -0.83 -15.53 -34.54
N GLU A 353 -1.93 -15.85 -33.87
CA GLU A 353 -2.63 -17.13 -34.04
C GLU A 353 -3.32 -17.23 -35.41
N GLU A 354 -3.91 -16.13 -35.91
CA GLU A 354 -4.46 -16.04 -37.27
C GLU A 354 -3.36 -16.22 -38.34
N GLU A 355 -2.22 -15.54 -38.23
CA GLU A 355 -1.08 -15.72 -39.15
C GLU A 355 -0.55 -17.17 -39.19
N VAL A 356 -0.46 -17.83 -38.03
CA VAL A 356 -0.02 -19.24 -37.95
C VAL A 356 -1.04 -20.18 -38.57
N LYS A 357 -2.33 -19.87 -38.45
CA LYS A 357 -3.42 -20.67 -39.04
C LYS A 357 -3.43 -20.55 -40.57
N ASP A 358 -3.31 -19.34 -41.10
CA ASP A 358 -3.21 -19.09 -42.55
C ASP A 358 -1.99 -19.80 -43.16
N SER A 359 -0.85 -19.82 -42.45
CA SER A 359 0.35 -20.55 -42.90
C SER A 359 0.11 -22.06 -42.99
N ARG A 360 -0.57 -22.65 -42.01
CA ARG A 360 -0.90 -24.09 -42.00
C ARG A 360 -1.90 -24.47 -43.09
N GLU A 361 -2.89 -23.62 -43.35
CA GLU A 361 -3.86 -23.83 -44.42
C GLU A 361 -3.19 -23.77 -45.80
N LYS A 362 -2.22 -22.85 -45.99
CA LYS A 362 -1.42 -22.77 -47.22
C LYS A 362 -0.57 -24.03 -47.44
N GLU A 363 0.13 -24.51 -46.41
CA GLU A 363 0.90 -25.77 -46.48
C GLU A 363 0.01 -26.98 -46.82
N PHE A 364 -1.20 -27.03 -46.26
CA PHE A 364 -2.16 -28.09 -46.55
C PHE A 364 -2.64 -28.06 -48.01
N ILE A 365 -2.94 -26.88 -48.56
CA ILE A 365 -3.34 -26.73 -49.96
C ILE A 365 -2.19 -27.10 -50.90
N GLU A 366 -0.96 -26.71 -50.61
CA GLU A 366 0.22 -27.08 -51.40
C GLU A 366 0.43 -28.61 -51.42
N ALA A 367 0.32 -29.27 -50.26
CA ALA A 367 0.39 -30.73 -50.18
C ALA A 367 -0.75 -31.44 -50.92
N TYR A 368 -1.97 -30.90 -50.86
CA TYR A 368 -3.13 -31.44 -51.57
C TYR A 368 -2.95 -31.34 -53.09
N VAL A 369 -2.47 -30.19 -53.60
CA VAL A 369 -2.20 -30.00 -55.04
C VAL A 369 -1.10 -30.95 -55.52
N SER A 370 -0.03 -31.14 -54.75
CA SER A 370 1.00 -32.13 -55.06
C SER A 370 0.43 -33.54 -55.16
N SER A 371 -0.46 -33.93 -54.23
CA SER A 371 -1.08 -35.27 -54.24
C SER A 371 -1.99 -35.52 -55.44
N LEU A 372 -2.60 -34.47 -56.00
CA LEU A 372 -3.42 -34.57 -57.21
C LEU A 372 -2.54 -34.77 -58.46
N GLN A 373 -1.40 -34.06 -58.54
CA GLN A 373 -0.43 -34.22 -59.62
C GLN A 373 0.14 -35.66 -59.65
N ASP A 374 0.41 -36.24 -58.48
CA ASP A 374 0.89 -37.62 -58.38
C ASP A 374 -0.16 -38.65 -58.88
N ARG A 375 -1.46 -38.40 -58.65
CA ARG A 375 -2.54 -39.30 -59.09
C ARG A 375 -2.75 -39.30 -60.60
N ASP A 376 -2.51 -38.18 -61.27
CA ASP A 376 -2.63 -38.09 -62.74
C ASP A 376 -1.51 -38.83 -63.49
N THR A 377 -0.43 -39.22 -62.78
CA THR A 377 0.71 -39.92 -63.40
C THR A 377 0.63 -41.45 -63.37
N VAL A 378 -0.42 -42.05 -62.77
CA VAL A 378 -0.55 -43.50 -62.62
C VAL A 378 -1.70 -44.05 -63.50
N PRO A 379 -1.43 -44.90 -64.52
CA PRO A 379 -2.49 -45.47 -65.34
C PRO A 379 -3.25 -46.59 -64.60
N TYR A 380 -4.57 -46.43 -64.49
CA TYR A 380 -5.50 -47.39 -63.88
C TYR A 380 -5.80 -48.57 -64.82
N SER A 381 -5.51 -49.80 -64.40
CA SER A 381 -6.17 -51.01 -64.90
C SER A 381 -7.05 -51.59 -63.80
N THR A 382 -8.38 -51.41 -63.90
CA THR A 382 -9.36 -51.87 -62.92
C THR A 382 -10.12 -53.10 -63.42
N THR A 383 -9.96 -54.22 -62.71
CA THR A 383 -10.74 -55.45 -62.86
C THR A 383 -12.12 -55.26 -62.23
N LYS A 384 -13.19 -55.39 -63.03
CA LYS A 384 -14.60 -55.31 -62.55
C LYS A 384 -14.95 -56.52 -61.70
N VAL A 385 -15.46 -56.30 -60.48
CA VAL A 385 -16.19 -57.30 -59.70
C VAL A 385 -17.55 -56.69 -59.32
N SER A 386 -18.62 -57.34 -59.77
CA SER A 386 -20.01 -57.01 -59.49
C SER A 386 -20.51 -57.78 -58.27
N ILE A 387 -21.16 -57.08 -57.32
CA ILE A 387 -21.87 -57.70 -56.20
C ILE A 387 -23.31 -57.17 -56.20
N SER A 388 -24.26 -58.10 -56.25
CA SER A 388 -25.71 -57.89 -56.21
C SER A 388 -26.24 -57.93 -54.77
N CYS A 389 -27.03 -56.93 -54.36
CA CYS A 389 -27.80 -56.91 -53.12
C CYS A 389 -29.09 -57.74 -53.23
N LEU A 390 -29.41 -58.48 -52.16
CA LEU A 390 -30.76 -58.97 -51.87
C LEU A 390 -31.33 -58.08 -50.75
N LEU A 391 -32.57 -57.60 -50.97
CA LEU A 391 -33.37 -56.74 -50.08
C LEU A 391 -33.74 -57.40 -48.76
#